data_AF-A0A955K0T3-F1
#
_entry.id   AF-A0A955K0T3-F1
#
_cell.length_a   1.000
_cell.length_b   1.000
_cell.length_c   1.000
_cell.angle_alpha   90.00
_cell.angle_beta   90.00
_cell.angle_gamma   90.00
#
_symmetry.space_group_name_H-M   'P 1'
#
loop_
_entity.id
_entity.type
_entity.pdbx_description
1 polymer ?
#
loop_
_entity_poly.entity_id
_entity_poly.type
_entity_poly.pdbx_seq_one_letter_code
_entity_poly.pdbx_strand_id
1 'polypeptide(L)' 'MAINPTCDKCGSELVEFGAIILSPPDKDGNVKKLHICKGCYKELAEWLN' A
#
# COMPACT_ATOMS: atom_id res chain seq x y z
N MET A 1 17.75 10.39 -8.56
CA MET A 1 17.22 10.22 -7.19
C MET A 1 15.85 9.60 -7.32
N ALA A 2 15.73 8.30 -7.03
CA ALA A 2 14.42 7.65 -7.03
C ALA A 2 13.69 8.11 -5.77
N ILE A 3 12.58 8.81 -5.92
CA ILE A 3 11.73 9.19 -4.78
C ILE A 3 11.12 7.87 -4.31
N ASN A 4 11.63 7.34 -3.20
CA ASN A 4 11.10 6.13 -2.62
C ASN A 4 9.63 6.40 -2.23
N PRO A 5 8.68 5.53 -2.62
CA PRO A 5 7.30 5.72 -2.24
C PRO A 5 7.19 5.71 -0.71
N THR A 6 6.20 6.40 -0.16
CA THR A 6 5.91 6.41 1.28
C THR A 6 4.75 5.46 1.56
N CYS A 7 4.79 4.74 2.67
CA CYS A 7 3.68 3.89 3.10
C CYS A 7 2.47 4.76 3.45
N ASP A 8 1.34 4.56 2.78
CA ASP A 8 0.09 5.29 3.02
C ASP A 8 -0.51 5.00 4.41
N LYS A 9 -0.15 3.87 5.05
CA LYS A 9 -0.65 3.50 6.40
C LYS A 9 0.19 4.09 7.53
N CYS A 10 1.52 3.96 7.48
CA CYS A 10 2.40 4.33 8.59
C CYS A 10 3.26 5.57 8.32
N GLY A 11 3.23 6.12 7.11
CA GLY A 11 4.05 7.27 6.71
C GLY A 11 5.55 6.98 6.62
N SER A 12 5.98 5.72 6.80
CA SER A 12 7.39 5.33 6.68
C SER A 12 7.81 5.26 5.22
N GLU A 13 9.02 5.70 4.92
CA GLU A 13 9.60 5.55 3.59
C GLU A 13 9.77 4.06 3.23
N LEU A 14 9.30 3.67 2.04
CA LEU A 14 9.50 2.31 1.53
C LEU A 14 10.93 2.17 1.04
N VAL A 15 11.81 1.79 1.97
CA VAL A 15 13.20 1.40 1.66
C VAL A 15 13.25 0.08 0.90
N GLU A 16 12.21 -0.74 1.04
CA GLU A 16 12.04 -2.01 0.34
C GLU A 16 10.64 -2.08 -0.30
N PHE A 17 10.53 -2.79 -1.44
CA PHE A 17 9.24 -3.06 -2.06
C PHE A 17 8.34 -3.83 -1.08
N GLY A 18 7.22 -3.20 -0.72
CA GLY A 18 6.16 -3.80 0.09
C GLY A 18 5.04 -4.34 -0.79
N ALA A 19 3.80 -3.97 -0.48
CA ALA A 19 2.61 -4.31 -1.25
C ALA A 19 1.99 -3.06 -1.88
N ILE A 20 1.34 -3.25 -3.03
CA ILE A 20 0.43 -2.26 -3.62
C ILE A 20 -0.98 -2.79 -3.45
N ILE A 21 -1.83 -2.02 -2.78
CA ILE A 21 -3.25 -2.34 -2.63
C ILE A 21 -4.04 -1.51 -3.62
N LEU A 22 -4.93 -2.18 -4.36
CA LEU A 22 -5.86 -1.56 -5.28
C LEU A 22 -7.27 -1.71 -4.74
N SER A 23 -7.99 -0.60 -4.63
CA SER A 23 -9.42 -0.65 -4.31
C SER A 23 -10.21 -1.20 -5.51
N PRO A 24 -11.44 -1.69 -5.29
CA PRO A 24 -12.42 -1.84 -6.36
C PRO A 24 -12.56 -0.51 -7.14
N PRO A 25 -12.95 -0.58 -8.42
CA PRO A 25 -13.20 0.61 -9.21
C PRO A 25 -14.39 1.40 -8.64
N ASP A 26 -14.29 2.72 -8.65
CA ASP A 26 -15.42 3.61 -8.36
C ASP A 26 -16.36 3.75 -9.56
N LYS A 27 -17.40 4.60 -9.42
CA LYS A 27 -18.45 4.78 -10.43
C LYS A 27 -17.94 5.34 -11.76
N ASP A 28 -16.81 6.03 -11.74
CA ASP A 28 -16.14 6.59 -12.90
C ASP A 28 -15.04 5.65 -13.43
N GLY A 29 -14.92 4.44 -12.86
CA GLY A 29 -13.97 3.42 -13.26
C GLY A 29 -12.55 3.63 -12.74
N ASN A 30 -12.32 4.57 -11.81
CA ASN A 30 -10.99 4.80 -11.24
C ASN A 30 -10.73 3.86 -10.06
N VAL A 31 -9.46 3.52 -9.85
CA VAL A 31 -9.01 2.68 -8.73
C VAL A 31 -8.08 3.49 -7.82
N LYS A 32 -8.26 3.35 -6.51
CA LYS A 32 -7.32 3.93 -5.53
C LYS A 32 -6.15 2.98 -5.37
N LYS A 33 -4.94 3.50 -5.61
CA LYS A 33 -3.68 2.80 -5.34
C LYS A 33 -3.13 3.24 -3.99
N LEU A 34 -2.73 2.29 -3.15
CA LEU A 34 -2.12 2.53 -1.85
C LEU A 34 -0.80 1.76 -1.79
N HIS A 35 0.28 2.42 -1.37
CA HIS A 35 1.56 1.78 -1.11
C HIS A 35 1.64 1.40 0.35
N ILE A 36 1.94 0.13 0.63
CA ILE A 36 1.97 -0.42 1.98
C ILE A 36 3.31 -1.08 2.21
N CYS A 37 3.99 -0.75 3.31
CA CYS A 37 5.25 -1.41 3.67
C CYS A 37 5.01 -2.86 4.12
N LYS A 38 6.06 -3.70 4.09
CA LYS A 38 5.99 -5.11 4.48
C LYS A 38 5.38 -5.30 5.88
N GLY A 39 5.71 -4.43 6.83
CA GLY A 39 5.18 -4.49 8.21
C GLY A 39 3.67 -4.28 8.25
N CYS A 40 3.19 -3.21 7.61
CA CYS A 40 1.77 -2.91 7.51
C CYS A 40 0.99 -3.96 6.72
N TYR A 41 1.63 -4.57 5.70
CA TYR A 41 1.04 -5.68 4.96
C TYR A 41 0.91 -6.93 5.82
N LYS A 42 1.88 -7.23 6.69
CA LYS A 42 1.81 -8.37 7.61
C LYS A 42 0.59 -8.28 8.53
N GLU A 43 0.37 -7.13 9.15
CA GLU A 43 -0.82 -6.90 9.99
C GLU A 43 -2.13 -7.08 9.20
N LEU A 44 -2.15 -6.61 7.95
CA LEU A 44 -3.33 -6.76 7.09
C LEU A 44 -3.55 -8.21 6.67
N ALA A 45 -2.47 -8.94 6.35
CA ALA A 45 -2.52 -10.34 5.97
C ALA A 45 -2.98 -11.21 7.15
N GLU A 46 -2.59 -10.85 8.39
CA GLU A 46 -3.10 -11.50 9.60
C GLU A 46 -4.59 -11.22 9.83
N TRP A 47 -5.10 -10.05 9.44
CA TRP A 47 -6.53 -9.72 9.56
C TRP A 47 -7.42 -10.41 8.51
N LEU A 48 -6.89 -10.72 7.34
CA LEU A 48 -7.62 -11.37 6.24
C LEU A 48 -7.73 -12.89 6.38
N ASN A 49 -6.99 -13.49 7.31
CA ASN A 49 -6.83 -14.94 7.47
C ASN A 49 -7.56 -15.44 8.73
#